data_AF-A0A945UEQ9-F1
#
_entry.id   AF-A0A945UEQ9-F1
#
_cell.length_a   1.000
_cell.length_b   1.000
_cell.length_c   1.000
_cell.angle_alpha   90.00
_cell.angle_beta   90.00
_cell.angle_gamma   90.00
#
_symmetry.space_group_name_H-M   'P 1'
#
loop_
_entity.id
_entity.type
_entity.pdbx_description
1 polymer ?
#
loop_
_entity_poly.entity_id
_entity_poly.type
_entity_poly.pdbx_seq_one_letter_code
_entity_poly.pdbx_strand_id
1 'polypeptide(L)'
;PIAERIQQRFEDIDRLHDVGELSLNISGCMNACGHHHVGNIGILGVEKKGQEYYQFTLGGSSTEDAALGDRTGPGFSTDEVVNAVDRILSTYIEQRDDVEETFLETYRRVGMAPFKEALYGAN
;
A
#
# COMPACT_ATOMS: atom_id res chain seq x y z
N PRO A 1 15.69 4.70 -6.66
CA PRO A 1 14.85 3.47 -6.67
C PRO A 1 13.40 3.80 -6.31
N ILE A 2 12.40 2.94 -6.57
CA ILE A 2 11.01 3.31 -6.24
C ILE A 2 10.77 3.50 -4.74
N ALA A 3 11.44 2.70 -3.91
CA ALA A 3 11.39 2.83 -2.46
C ALA A 3 11.81 4.22 -1.97
N GLU A 4 12.84 4.81 -2.59
CA GLU A 4 13.34 6.14 -2.27
C GLU A 4 12.38 7.23 -2.73
N ARG A 5 11.78 7.09 -3.92
CA ARG A 5 10.76 8.03 -4.42
C ARG A 5 9.50 8.03 -3.55
N ILE A 6 9.10 6.85 -3.07
CA ILE A 6 8.02 6.69 -2.10
C ILE A 6 8.42 7.37 -0.79
N GLN A 7 9.59 7.04 -0.22
CA GLN A 7 10.06 7.67 1.03
C GLN A 7 10.11 9.21 0.92
N GLN A 8 10.73 9.77 -0.12
CA GLN A 8 10.79 11.23 -0.33
C GLN A 8 9.41 11.89 -0.46
N ARG A 9 8.42 11.20 -1.04
CA ARG A 9 7.04 11.70 -1.13
C ARG A 9 6.36 11.78 0.24
N PHE A 10 6.76 10.92 1.17
CA PHE A 10 6.16 10.77 2.50
C PHE A 10 7.06 11.26 3.64
N GLU A 11 8.23 11.84 3.35
CA GLU A 11 9.10 12.52 4.32
C GLU A 11 8.49 13.84 4.85
N ASP A 12 7.33 14.25 4.35
CA ASP A 12 6.58 15.39 4.88
C ASP A 12 6.08 15.03 6.29
N ILE A 13 6.79 15.56 7.30
CA ILE A 13 6.74 15.15 8.71
C ILE A 13 5.31 15.11 9.26
N ASP A 14 4.46 16.04 8.83
CA ASP A 14 3.07 16.14 9.31
C ASP A 14 2.23 14.93 8.90
N ARG A 15 2.48 14.35 7.71
CA ARG A 15 1.70 13.23 7.19
C ARG A 15 2.07 11.90 7.83
N LEU A 16 3.33 11.73 8.24
CA LEU A 16 3.77 10.53 8.97
C LEU A 16 3.18 10.48 10.38
N HIS A 17 3.08 11.64 11.04
CA HIS A 17 2.45 11.75 12.35
C HIS A 17 0.97 11.34 12.30
N ASP A 18 0.26 11.75 11.25
CA ASP A 18 -1.14 11.39 11.08
C ASP A 18 -1.36 9.91 10.71
N VAL A 19 -0.40 9.23 10.08
CA VAL A 19 -0.58 7.84 9.61
C VAL A 19 -0.48 6.81 10.73
N GLY A 20 0.33 7.06 11.76
CA GLY A 20 0.55 6.10 12.84
C GLY A 20 1.40 4.89 12.42
N GLU A 21 1.26 3.76 13.12
CA GLU A 21 2.02 2.54 12.82
C GLU A 21 1.55 1.91 11.49
N LEU A 22 2.48 1.81 10.53
CA LEU A 22 2.22 1.26 9.21
C LEU A 22 3.48 0.59 8.66
N SER A 23 3.34 -0.62 8.14
CA SER A 23 4.39 -1.30 7.37
C SER A 23 4.14 -1.20 5.86
N LEU A 24 5.16 -0.72 5.13
CA LEU A 24 5.18 -0.70 3.67
C LEU A 24 6.38 -1.52 3.17
N ASN A 25 6.08 -2.61 2.47
CA ASN A 25 7.06 -3.61 2.09
C ASN A 25 7.16 -3.73 0.56
N ILE A 26 8.36 -3.59 0.01
CA ILE A 26 8.59 -3.58 -1.45
C ILE A 26 9.48 -4.75 -1.86
N SER A 27 9.05 -5.51 -2.87
CA SER A 27 9.87 -6.52 -3.54
C SER A 27 10.01 -6.20 -5.01
N GLY A 28 11.23 -6.18 -5.54
CA GLY A 28 11.48 -5.92 -6.96
C GLY A 28 11.11 -7.09 -7.89
N CYS A 29 10.86 -8.28 -7.36
CA CYS A 29 10.44 -9.45 -8.11
C CYS A 29 9.59 -10.41 -7.26
N MET A 30 9.05 -11.45 -7.89
CA MET A 30 8.18 -12.46 -7.27
C MET A 30 8.83 -13.27 -6.13
N ASN A 31 10.16 -13.20 -5.98
CA ASN A 31 10.87 -13.90 -4.91
C ASN A 31 10.56 -13.36 -3.51
N ALA A 32 9.83 -12.24 -3.40
CA ALA A 32 9.31 -11.70 -2.16
C ALA A 32 10.38 -11.42 -1.07
N CYS A 33 11.61 -11.09 -1.45
CA CYS A 33 12.70 -10.83 -0.50
C CYS A 33 12.41 -9.66 0.46
N GLY A 34 11.52 -8.74 0.08
CA GLY A 34 11.03 -7.67 0.94
C GLY A 34 9.76 -8.02 1.72
N HIS A 35 9.31 -9.28 1.69
CA HIS A 35 8.11 -9.76 2.40
C HIS A 35 6.84 -8.94 2.10
N HIS A 36 6.64 -8.55 0.83
CA HIS A 36 5.52 -7.69 0.43
C HIS A 36 4.14 -8.30 0.73
N HIS A 37 4.01 -9.63 0.79
CA HIS A 37 2.74 -10.29 1.12
C HIS A 37 2.27 -10.08 2.55
N VAL A 38 3.17 -9.73 3.48
CA VAL A 38 2.86 -9.58 4.92
C VAL A 38 3.03 -8.16 5.44
N GLY A 39 3.36 -7.21 4.56
CA GLY A 39 3.26 -5.78 4.89
C GLY A 39 1.80 -5.33 4.83
N ASN A 40 1.46 -4.33 5.65
CA ASN A 40 0.12 -3.74 5.59
C ASN A 40 -0.16 -3.18 4.19
N ILE A 41 0.86 -2.57 3.59
CA ILE A 41 0.92 -2.24 2.16
C ILE A 41 2.10 -2.97 1.54
N GLY A 42 1.81 -3.95 0.68
CA GLY A 42 2.81 -4.66 -0.11
C GLY A 42 2.90 -4.11 -1.54
N ILE A 43 4.12 -3.98 -2.05
CA ILE A 43 4.40 -3.58 -3.43
C ILE A 43 5.27 -4.64 -4.10
N LEU A 44 4.79 -5.17 -5.23
CA LEU A 44 5.50 -6.13 -6.07
C LEU A 44 5.84 -5.49 -7.42
N GLY A 45 7.13 -5.38 -7.72
CA GLY A 45 7.63 -5.07 -9.05
C GLY A 45 7.42 -6.26 -10.00
N VAL A 46 6.78 -5.99 -11.14
CA VAL A 46 6.58 -6.94 -12.24
C VAL A 46 7.06 -6.32 -13.55
N GLU A 47 7.81 -7.08 -14.34
CA GLU A 47 8.22 -6.64 -15.66
C GLU A 47 7.24 -7.18 -16.71
N LYS A 48 6.75 -6.31 -17.59
CA LYS A 48 5.90 -6.68 -18.72
C LYS A 48 6.37 -5.97 -19.98
N LYS A 49 6.84 -6.74 -20.96
CA LYS A 49 7.35 -6.24 -22.26
C LYS A 49 8.46 -5.19 -22.10
N GLY A 50 9.38 -5.41 -21.16
CA GLY A 50 10.49 -4.48 -20.89
C GLY A 50 10.10 -3.21 -20.13
N GLN A 51 8.87 -3.11 -19.63
CA GLN A 51 8.40 -2.01 -18.78
C GLN A 51 8.09 -2.54 -17.39
N GLU A 52 8.53 -1.81 -16.36
CA GLU A 52 8.20 -2.09 -14.97
C GLU A 52 6.79 -1.60 -14.61
N TYR A 53 6.07 -2.45 -13.88
CA TYR A 53 4.80 -2.16 -13.24
C TYR A 53 4.85 -2.59 -11.77
N TYR A 54 3.95 -2.03 -10.96
CA TYR A 54 3.92 -2.24 -9.52
C TYR A 54 2.52 -2.67 -9.09
N GLN A 55 2.41 -3.89 -8.58
CA GLN A 55 1.17 -4.42 -8.03
C GLN A 55 1.11 -4.20 -6.52
N PHE A 56 -0.09 -3.92 -6.02
CA PHE A 56 -0.32 -3.70 -4.59
C PHE A 56 -1.05 -4.87 -3.94
N THR A 57 -0.68 -5.15 -2.70
CA THR A 57 -1.43 -5.98 -1.75
C THR A 57 -1.71 -5.19 -0.49
N LEU A 58 -2.91 -5.32 0.10
CA LEU A 58 -3.32 -4.60 1.31
C LEU A 58 -3.79 -5.55 2.41
N GLY A 59 -3.53 -5.20 3.67
CA GLY A 59 -4.03 -5.94 4.84
C GLY A 59 -3.16 -7.10 5.29
N GLY A 60 -1.90 -7.18 4.80
CA GLY A 60 -0.94 -8.14 5.32
C GLY A 60 -0.49 -7.81 6.74
N SER A 61 -0.14 -8.84 7.51
CA SER A 61 0.51 -8.71 8.82
C SER A 61 1.48 -9.88 9.04
N SER A 62 2.64 -9.58 9.63
CA SER A 62 3.63 -10.57 10.06
C SER A 62 3.69 -10.75 11.59
N THR A 63 2.77 -10.14 12.33
CA THR A 63 2.74 -10.19 13.81
C THR A 63 1.78 -11.29 14.28
N GLU A 64 1.23 -11.19 15.50
CA GLU A 64 0.37 -12.21 16.11
C GLU A 64 -0.92 -12.47 15.32
N ASP A 65 -1.37 -11.48 14.56
CA ASP A 65 -2.57 -11.50 13.70
C ASP A 65 -2.21 -11.77 12.23
N ALA A 66 -1.26 -12.69 12.02
CA ALA A 66 -0.65 -12.99 10.74
C ALA A 66 -1.68 -13.17 9.61
N ALA A 67 -1.51 -12.38 8.55
CA ALA A 67 -2.39 -12.38 7.39
C ALA A 67 -1.60 -12.10 6.12
N LEU A 68 -2.05 -12.69 5.01
CA LEU A 68 -1.55 -12.32 3.68
C LEU A 68 -2.39 -11.14 3.16
N GLY A 69 -1.73 -10.18 2.53
CA GLY A 69 -2.40 -9.05 1.90
C GLY A 69 -3.17 -9.46 0.64
N ASP A 70 -4.32 -8.82 0.44
CA ASP A 70 -5.18 -9.03 -0.71
C ASP A 70 -4.73 -8.18 -1.90
N ARG A 71 -4.72 -8.77 -3.10
CA ARG A 71 -4.32 -8.05 -4.33
C ARG A 71 -5.36 -7.01 -4.71
N THR A 72 -4.91 -5.76 -4.90
CA THR A 72 -5.82 -4.66 -5.24
C THR A 72 -6.30 -4.72 -6.70
N GLY A 73 -5.49 -5.22 -7.64
CA GLY A 73 -5.86 -5.27 -9.05
C GLY A 73 -4.67 -5.14 -10.03
N PRO A 74 -4.87 -4.51 -11.20
CA PRO A 74 -3.82 -4.22 -12.16
C PRO A 74 -2.63 -3.46 -11.56
N GLY A 75 -1.43 -3.67 -12.11
CA GLY A 75 -0.26 -2.93 -11.66
C GLY A 75 -0.20 -1.52 -12.23
N PHE A 76 0.41 -0.61 -11.48
CA PHE A 76 0.63 0.79 -11.86
C PHE A 76 1.99 0.96 -12.53
N SER A 77 2.11 1.94 -13.42
CA SER A 77 3.41 2.30 -13.98
C SER A 77 4.36 2.89 -12.92
N THR A 78 5.65 2.98 -13.24
CA THR A 78 6.68 3.65 -12.43
C THR A 78 6.33 5.11 -12.09
N ASP A 79 5.55 5.78 -12.93
CA ASP A 79 5.15 7.18 -12.73
C ASP A 79 3.90 7.29 -11.84
N GLU A 80 3.04 6.27 -11.85
CA GLU A 80 1.77 6.27 -11.11
C GLU A 80 1.87 5.64 -9.72
N VAL A 81 2.84 4.75 -9.48
CA VAL A 81 2.95 4.00 -8.22
C VAL A 81 3.06 4.90 -6.99
N VAL A 82 3.74 6.04 -7.09
CA VAL A 82 3.85 7.01 -5.97
C VAL A 82 2.48 7.63 -5.67
N ASN A 83 1.72 7.99 -6.70
CA ASN A 83 0.37 8.52 -6.55
C ASN A 83 -0.62 7.45 -6.05
N ALA A 84 -0.41 6.18 -6.43
CA ALA A 84 -1.22 5.07 -5.93
C ALA A 84 -1.03 4.87 -4.41
N VAL A 85 0.20 4.94 -3.90
CA VAL A 85 0.46 4.91 -2.44
C VAL A 85 -0.23 6.09 -1.75
N ASP A 86 -0.12 7.30 -2.32
CA ASP A 86 -0.75 8.50 -1.76
C ASP A 86 -2.28 8.37 -1.65
N ARG A 87 -2.92 7.79 -2.66
CA ARG A 87 -4.36 7.48 -2.66
C ARG A 87 -4.73 6.46 -1.60
N ILE A 88 -3.94 5.39 -1.44
CA ILE A 88 -4.16 4.37 -0.40
C ILE A 88 -4.10 4.99 0.99
N LEU A 89 -3.07 5.80 1.27
CA LEU A 89 -2.91 6.45 2.57
C LEU A 89 -4.01 7.49 2.83
N SER A 90 -4.37 8.29 1.83
CA SER A 90 -5.45 9.27 1.96
C SER A 90 -6.78 8.57 2.23
N THR A 91 -7.06 7.47 1.53
CA THR A 91 -8.26 6.64 1.77
C THR A 91 -8.27 6.10 3.19
N TYR A 92 -7.14 5.61 3.70
CA TYR A 92 -7.05 5.17 5.10
C TYR A 92 -7.39 6.31 6.08
N ILE A 93 -6.78 7.48 5.91
CA ILE A 93 -7.02 8.65 6.78
C ILE A 93 -8.48 9.12 6.70
N GLU A 94 -9.12 9.01 5.54
CA GLU A 94 -10.53 9.38 5.34
C GLU A 94 -11.52 8.35 5.91
N GLN A 95 -11.15 7.07 5.92
CA GLN A 95 -12.01 5.98 6.36
C GLN A 95 -11.86 5.62 7.83
N ARG A 96 -10.73 5.97 8.47
CA ARG A 96 -10.52 5.71 9.90
C ARG A 96 -11.51 6.50 10.76
N ASP A 97 -11.97 5.88 11.83
CA ASP A 97 -12.95 6.46 12.75
C ASP A 97 -12.28 7.48 13.69
N ASP A 98 -11.01 7.27 14.05
CA ASP A 98 -10.20 8.17 14.87
C ASP A 98 -8.70 8.09 14.51
N VAL A 99 -7.88 8.92 15.17
CA VAL A 99 -6.44 9.02 14.88
C VAL A 99 -5.62 7.86 15.44
N GLU A 100 -6.16 7.11 16.41
CA GLU A 100 -5.52 5.95 17.03
C GLU A 100 -5.78 4.66 16.23
N GLU A 101 -6.86 4.60 15.45
CA GLU A 101 -7.15 3.46 14.56
C GLU A 101 -6.05 3.30 13.50
N THR A 102 -5.40 2.14 13.51
CA THR A 102 -4.30 1.81 12.59
C THR A 102 -4.82 1.51 11.18
N PHE A 103 -3.91 1.50 10.20
CA PHE A 103 -4.24 1.11 8.82
C PHE A 103 -4.87 -0.28 8.77
N LEU A 104 -4.32 -1.23 9.52
CA LEU A 104 -4.76 -2.62 9.46
C LEU A 104 -6.16 -2.80 10.05
N GLU A 105 -6.46 -2.10 11.15
CA GLU A 105 -7.81 -2.08 11.75
C GLU A 105 -8.82 -1.46 10.79
N THR A 106 -8.49 -0.30 10.22
CA THR A 106 -9.32 0.38 9.23
C THR A 106 -9.61 -0.56 8.04
N TYR A 107 -8.56 -1.16 7.46
CA TYR A 107 -8.69 -2.08 6.33
C TYR A 107 -9.58 -3.28 6.66
N ARG A 108 -9.46 -3.87 7.85
CA ARG A 108 -10.28 -5.00 8.27
C ARG A 108 -11.76 -4.63 8.47
N ARG A 109 -12.04 -3.40 8.90
CA ARG A 109 -13.39 -2.90 9.12
C ARG A 109 -14.10 -2.56 7.81
N VAL A 110 -13.46 -1.77 6.94
CA VAL A 110 -14.07 -1.25 5.70
C VAL A 110 -13.85 -2.15 4.48
N GLY A 111 -12.87 -3.04 4.56
CA GLY A 111 -12.48 -3.95 3.48
C GLY A 111 -11.80 -3.25 2.29
N MET A 112 -11.58 -4.00 1.22
CA MET A 112 -10.86 -3.56 0.02
C MET A 112 -11.63 -2.53 -0.84
N ALA A 113 -12.95 -2.44 -0.69
CA ALA A 113 -13.81 -1.65 -1.60
C ALA A 113 -13.38 -0.16 -1.73
N PRO A 114 -13.27 0.63 -0.66
CA PRO A 114 -12.89 2.04 -0.77
C PRO A 114 -11.49 2.22 -1.36
N PHE A 115 -10.54 1.34 -1.03
CA PHE A 115 -9.19 1.38 -1.58
C PHE A 115 -9.16 1.10 -3.08
N LYS A 116 -9.96 0.14 -3.55
CA LYS A 116 -10.10 -0.14 -4.99
C LYS A 116 -10.70 1.04 -5.73
N GLU A 117 -11.73 1.67 -5.17
CA GLU A 117 -12.36 2.85 -5.76
C GLU A 117 -11.36 4.01 -5.86
N ALA A 118 -10.59 4.29 -4.81
CA ALA A 118 -9.57 5.32 -4.85
C ALA A 118 -8.45 5.03 -5.87
N LEU A 119 -8.07 3.76 -6.01
CA LEU A 119 -7.00 3.34 -6.92
C LEU A 119 -7.41 3.39 -8.40
N TYR A 120 -8.62 2.93 -8.73
CA TYR A 120 -9.05 2.67 -10.11
C TYR A 120 -10.26 3.51 -10.57
N GLY A 121 -10.88 4.28 -9.68
CA GLY A 121 -12.13 5.00 -9.90
C GLY A 121 -13.38 4.18 -9.56
N ALA A 122 -14.50 4.86 -9.37
CA ALA A 122 -15.81 4.23 -9.28
C ALA A 122 -16.17 3.63 -10.66
N ASN A 123 -16.40 2.32 -10.71
CA ASN A 123 -16.98 1.66 -11.87
C ASN A 123 -18.49 1.88 -11.93
#